data_AF-A0A2T9UR88-F1
#
_entry.id   AF-A0A2T9UR88-F1
#
_cell.length_a   1.000
_cell.length_b   1.000
_cell.length_c   1.000
_cell.angle_alpha   90.00
_cell.angle_beta   90.00
_cell.angle_gamma   90.00
#
_symmetry.space_group_name_H-M   'P 1'
#
loop_
_entity.id
_entity.type
_entity.pdbx_description
1 polymer ?
#
loop_
_entity_poly.entity_id
_entity_poly.type
_entity_poly.pdbx_seq_one_letter_code
_entity_poly.pdbx_strand_id
1 'polypeptide(L)' 'MIGMHYGTASVPRSEVLPGTMLQHHGKTYRASANVEKGLYAFNIFEKTIIKSDSVVVLLNERGEPMVH' A
#
# COMPACT_ATOMS: atom_id res chain seq x y z
N MET A 1 13.52 1.25 7.22
CA MET A 1 14.10 1.25 5.85
C MET A 1 13.06 1.83 4.92
N ILE A 2 13.29 3.04 4.41
CA ILE A 2 12.57 3.53 3.23
C ILE A 2 13.27 2.82 2.07
N GLY A 3 12.72 1.70 1.61
CA GLY A 3 13.17 1.11 0.35
C GLY A 3 13.04 2.17 -0.73
N MET A 4 14.06 2.31 -1.59
CA MET A 4 14.01 3.23 -2.74
C MET A 4 12.73 2.94 -3.53
N HIS A 5 11.75 3.82 -3.42
CA HIS A 5 10.58 3.87 -4.28
C HIS A 5 10.72 5.09 -5.19
N TYR A 6 10.25 4.96 -6.42
CA TYR A 6 10.49 5.94 -7.48
C TYR A 6 9.36 6.97 -7.61
N GLY A 7 8.46 6.97 -6.63
CA GLY A 7 7.31 7.86 -6.56
C GLY A 7 6.15 7.22 -5.81
N THR A 8 5.00 7.87 -5.91
CA THR A 8 3.72 7.38 -5.39
C THR A 8 2.62 7.60 -6.42
N ALA A 9 1.61 6.74 -6.40
CA ALA A 9 0.40 6.92 -7.19
C ALA A 9 -0.84 6.67 -6.34
N SER A 10 -1.91 7.43 -6.61
CA SER A 10 -3.22 7.15 -6.04
C SER A 10 -3.93 6.15 -6.96
N VAL A 11 -4.30 4.99 -6.42
CA VAL A 11 -5.01 3.94 -7.16
C VAL A 11 -6.28 3.54 -6.43
N PRO A 12 -7.31 3.04 -7.14
CA PRO A 12 -8.47 2.44 -6.51
C PRO A 12 -8.05 1.30 -5.58
N ARG A 13 -8.66 1.23 -4.39
CA ARG A 13 -8.41 0.15 -3.42
C ARG A 13 -8.62 -1.22 -4.05
N SER A 14 -9.59 -1.35 -4.95
CA SER A 14 -9.91 -2.61 -5.66
C SER A 14 -8.75 -3.18 -6.48
N GLU A 15 -7.80 -2.34 -6.91
CA GLU A 15 -6.64 -2.74 -7.71
C GLU A 15 -5.44 -3.17 -6.85
N VAL A 16 -5.50 -2.96 -5.53
CA VAL A 16 -4.40 -3.29 -4.63
C VAL A 16 -4.38 -4.78 -4.31
N LEU A 17 -3.25 -5.41 -4.64
CA LEU A 17 -2.97 -6.81 -4.37
C LEU A 17 -2.21 -6.98 -3.04
N PRO A 18 -2.35 -8.11 -2.33
CA PRO A 18 -1.48 -8.47 -1.23
C PRO A 18 0.01 -8.38 -1.62
N GLY A 19 0.84 -7.88 -0.72
CA GLY A 19 2.26 -7.61 -0.97
C GLY A 19 2.57 -6.21 -1.50
N THR A 20 1.58 -5.49 -2.03
CA THR A 20 1.75 -4.10 -2.49
C THR A 20 2.18 -3.20 -1.34
N MET A 21 3.12 -2.30 -1.60
CA MET A 21 3.60 -1.31 -0.65
C MET A 21 2.80 -0.02 -0.81
N LEU A 22 2.35 0.54 0.31
CA LEU A 22 1.48 1.70 0.35
C LEU A 22 1.89 2.72 1.40
N GLN A 23 1.48 3.97 1.19
CA GLN A 23 1.66 5.07 2.13
C GLN A 23 0.31 5.45 2.74
N HIS A 24 0.25 5.47 4.06
CA HIS A 24 -0.95 5.83 4.81
C HIS A 24 -0.56 6.62 6.06
N HIS A 25 -1.15 7.80 6.27
CA HIS A 25 -0.82 8.72 7.36
C HIS A 25 0.71 8.97 7.54
N GLY A 26 1.42 9.16 6.43
CA GLY A 26 2.87 9.42 6.44
C GLY A 26 3.75 8.21 6.75
N LYS A 27 3.16 7.03 6.99
CA LYS A 27 3.88 5.76 7.22
C LYS A 27 3.73 4.82 6.03
N THR A 28 4.69 3.92 5.90
CA THR A 28 4.67 2.86 4.89
C THR A 28 4.11 1.58 5.48
N TYR A 29 3.27 0.90 4.71
CA TYR A 29 2.69 -0.40 5.04
C TYR A 29 2.80 -1.35 3.86
N ARG A 30 2.74 -2.66 4.14
CA ARG A 30 2.54 -3.73 3.16
C ARG A 30 1.09 -4.19 3.23
N ALA A 31 0.43 -4.27 2.08
CA ALA A 31 -0.90 -4.84 1.96
C ALA A 31 -0.87 -6.33 2.32
N SER A 32 -1.80 -6.77 3.16
CA SER A 32 -1.95 -8.17 3.55
C SER A 32 -3.18 -8.82 2.91
N ALA A 33 -4.32 -8.14 2.95
CA ALA A 33 -5.57 -8.69 2.42
C ALA A 33 -6.50 -7.54 2.03
N ASN A 34 -7.10 -7.64 0.85
CA ASN A 34 -8.10 -6.70 0.39
C ASN A 34 -9.46 -7.41 0.37
N VAL A 35 -10.33 -7.04 1.30
CA VAL A 35 -11.65 -7.64 1.47
C VAL A 35 -12.71 -6.56 1.56
N GLU A 36 -13.97 -6.95 1.53
CA GLU A 36 -15.11 -6.03 1.63
C GLU A 36 -14.99 -5.04 2.80
N LYS A 37 -14.58 -5.54 3.97
CA LYS A 37 -14.41 -4.74 5.20
C LYS A 37 -13.31 -3.66 5.13
N GLY A 38 -12.36 -3.78 4.21
CA GLY A 38 -11.22 -2.88 4.08
C GLY A 38 -9.95 -3.56 3.56
N LEU A 39 -8.95 -2.74 3.29
CA LEU A 39 -7.59 -3.18 2.99
C LEU A 39 -6.80 -3.31 4.29
N TYR A 40 -6.50 -4.54 4.68
CA TYR A 40 -5.61 -4.83 5.80
C TYR A 40 -4.17 -4.58 5.38
N ALA A 41 -3.45 -3.79 6.16
CA ALA A 41 -2.06 -3.47 5.91
C ALA A 41 -1.26 -3.48 7.22
N PHE A 42 0.04 -3.76 7.13
CA PHE A 42 0.91 -3.83 8.31
C PHE A 42 2.29 -3.27 8.01
N ASN A 43 2.96 -2.80 9.06
CA ASN A 43 4.38 -2.53 9.04
C ASN A 43 5.03 -3.29 10.21
N ILE A 44 6.31 -3.05 10.47
CA ILE A 44 7.03 -3.74 11.55
C ILE A 44 6.56 -3.38 12.96
N PHE A 45 5.81 -2.28 13.11
CA PHE A 45 5.37 -1.74 14.40
C PHE A 45 3.87 -1.95 14.67
N GLU A 46 3.04 -1.97 13.63
CA GLU A 46 1.58 -1.96 13.78
C GLU A 46 0.84 -2.57 12.60
N LYS A 47 -0.45 -2.85 12.82
CA LYS A 47 -1.41 -3.29 11.81
C LYS A 47 -2.52 -2.25 11.71
N THR A 48 -3.03 -2.03 10.50
CA THR A 48 -4.12 -1.09 10.24
C THR A 48 -5.11 -1.64 9.21
N ILE A 49 -6.29 -1.04 9.16
CA ILE A 49 -7.32 -1.29 8.15
C ILE A 49 -7.66 0.03 7.44
N ILE A 50 -7.46 0.05 6.12
CA ILE A 50 -7.74 1.21 5.28
C ILE A 50 -9.10 1.00 4.62
N LYS A 51 -10.06 1.87 4.94
CA LYS A 51 -11.42 1.82 4.41
C LYS A 51 -11.67 2.77 3.24
N SER A 52 -10.71 3.63 2.93
CA SER A 52 -10.79 4.57 1.80
C SER A 52 -10.83 3.82 0.47
N ASP A 53 -11.65 4.30 -0.47
CA ASP A 53 -11.77 3.72 -1.81
C ASP A 53 -10.56 3.98 -2.70
N SER A 54 -9.72 4.95 -2.32
CA SER A 54 -8.46 5.28 -2.99
C SER A 54 -7.32 5.19 -1.98
N VAL A 55 -6.20 4.63 -2.42
CA VAL A 55 -5.00 4.42 -1.60
C VAL A 55 -3.75 4.84 -2.36
N VAL A 56 -2.77 5.34 -1.61
CA VAL A 56 -1.49 5.76 -2.18
C VAL A 56 -0.53 4.57 -2.17
N VAL A 57 -0.12 4.08 -3.33
CA VAL A 57 0.86 3.01 -3.49
C VAL A 57 2.25 3.58 -3.76
N LEU A 58 3.29 2.88 -3.31
CA LEU A 58 4.67 3.16 -3.67
C LEU A 58 4.98 2.57 -5.04
N LEU A 59 5.71 3.29 -5.89
CA LEU A 59 6.06 2.84 -7.23
C LEU A 59 7.48 2.28 -7.31
N ASN A 60 7.67 1.26 -8.16
CA ASN A 60 8.98 0.76 -8.57
C ASN A 60 9.59 1.60 -9.71
N GLU A 61 10.77 1.24 -10.17
CA GLU A 61 11.50 1.94 -11.25
C GLU A 61 10.76 1.99 -12.60
N ARG A 62 9.78 1.10 -12.80
CA ARG A 62 8.94 1.05 -14.01
C ARG A 62 7.65 1.87 -13.87
N GLY A 63 7.43 2.53 -12.73
CA GLY A 63 6.20 3.25 -12.44
C GLY A 63 5.02 2.34 -12.07
N GLU A 64 5.27 1.07 -11.78
CA GLU A 64 4.25 0.11 -11.37
C GLU A 64 4.20 0.00 -9.83
N PRO A 65 3.07 -0.45 -9.24
CA PRO A 65 3.00 -0.69 -7.81
C PRO A 65 4.13 -1.60 -7.32
N MET A 66 4.86 -1.13 -6.31
CA MET A 66 5.95 -1.88 -5.69
C MET A 66 5.36 -3.01 -4.85
N VAL A 67 5.64 -4.25 -5.22
CA VAL A 67 5.20 -5.45 -4.51
C VAL A 67 6.43 -6.14 -3.91
N HIS A 68 6.34 -6.50 -2.63
CA HIS A 68 7.34 -7.29 -1.91
C HIS A 68 6.69 -8.57 -1.38
#